data_AF-A0A965Q343-F1
#
_entry.id   AF-A0A965Q343-F1
#
_cell.length_a   1.000
_cell.length_b   1.000
_cell.length_c   1.000
_cell.angle_alpha   90.00
_cell.angle_beta   90.00
_cell.angle_gamma   90.00
#
_symmetry.space_group_name_H-M   'P 1'
#
loop_
_entity.id
_entity.type
_entity.pdbx_description
1 polymer ?
#
loop_
_entity_poly.entity_id
_entity_poly.type
_entity_poly.pdbx_seq_one_letter_code
_entity_poly.pdbx_strand_id
1 'polypeptide(L)'
;MRYDSTISKSEVFFVTGAIAAHASAQGEPVRQRDVKFMIELFSNWVVSTSRETALPLQNTQVSRFIDFLLSEGLARRVAKRGRPTYRLTRVGLIELLSRVVHRDYFDNRPQFFFLYYFVKNYRPRLEQLVESEGKLFPLALKVELEELLDTNALLLRELQSARAELERQKGRIKESILSANFLQAELNNGKPFKKIVKEIEKQYPYELNSQKPLSELIAGIPDDQQCWELGEGSLMRIKEIWEPMEFLLKAYVAQLEKLYQEES
;
A
#
# COMPACT_ATOMS: atom_id res chain seq x y z
N MET A 1 5.29 -2.51 -19.79
CA MET A 1 6.73 -2.54 -19.46
C MET A 1 6.89 -3.28 -18.13
N ARG A 2 7.74 -4.31 -18.03
CA ARG A 2 8.01 -4.97 -16.74
C ARG A 2 8.68 -3.94 -15.83
N TYR A 3 7.97 -3.47 -14.82
CA TYR A 3 8.57 -2.65 -13.77
C TYR A 3 9.77 -3.40 -13.19
N ASP A 4 10.92 -2.72 -13.07
CA ASP A 4 11.99 -3.19 -12.19
C ASP A 4 11.33 -3.38 -10.80
N SER A 5 11.38 -4.58 -10.24
CA SER A 5 10.60 -4.93 -9.04
C SER A 5 10.87 -3.99 -7.87
N THR A 6 12.07 -3.39 -7.83
CA THR A 6 12.48 -2.35 -6.88
C THR A 6 11.75 -1.02 -7.11
N ILE A 7 11.62 -0.54 -8.36
CA ILE A 7 10.93 0.73 -8.64
C ILE A 7 9.44 0.60 -8.33
N SER A 8 8.81 -0.54 -8.66
CA SER A 8 7.40 -0.76 -8.32
C SER A 8 7.17 -0.75 -6.80
N LYS A 9 8.06 -1.35 -6.00
CA LYS A 9 7.95 -1.36 -4.53
C LYS A 9 8.24 0.01 -3.88
N SER A 10 9.01 0.86 -4.55
CA SER A 10 9.45 2.17 -4.03
C SER A 10 8.90 3.35 -4.84
N GLU A 11 7.88 3.12 -5.67
CA GLU A 11 7.36 4.10 -6.64
C GLU A 11 6.94 5.39 -5.95
N VAL A 12 6.32 5.29 -4.76
CA VAL A 12 5.91 6.44 -3.96
C VAL A 12 7.08 7.42 -3.76
N PHE A 13 8.29 6.93 -3.49
CA PHE A 13 9.48 7.78 -3.30
C PHE A 13 9.99 8.38 -4.62
N PHE A 14 9.99 7.61 -5.72
CA PHE A 14 10.38 8.11 -7.04
C PHE A 14 9.46 9.24 -7.51
N VAL A 15 8.15 9.00 -7.39
CA VAL A 15 7.12 9.93 -7.83
C VAL A 15 7.12 11.19 -6.95
N THR A 16 6.97 11.03 -5.63
CA THR A 16 6.98 12.18 -4.71
C THR A 16 8.31 12.92 -4.79
N GLY A 17 9.45 12.22 -4.95
CA GLY A 17 10.77 12.83 -5.11
C GLY A 17 10.87 13.71 -6.35
N ALA A 18 10.35 13.26 -7.50
CA ALA A 18 10.32 14.08 -8.72
C ALA A 18 9.38 15.28 -8.60
N ILE A 19 8.20 15.07 -8.02
CA ILE A 19 7.23 16.15 -7.75
C ILE A 19 7.86 17.21 -6.82
N ALA A 20 8.46 16.76 -5.72
CA ALA A 20 9.06 17.63 -4.72
C ALA A 20 10.27 18.39 -5.23
N ALA A 21 11.11 17.73 -6.03
CA ALA A 21 12.25 18.39 -6.69
C ALA A 21 11.75 19.51 -7.61
N HIS A 22 10.70 19.25 -8.41
CA HIS A 22 10.11 20.26 -9.28
C HIS A 22 9.51 21.41 -8.47
N ALA A 23 8.64 21.11 -7.50
CA ALA A 23 7.99 22.14 -6.69
C ALA A 23 8.99 23.02 -5.94
N SER A 24 10.10 22.43 -5.47
CA SER A 24 11.16 23.16 -4.76
C SER A 24 12.02 24.02 -5.69
N ALA A 25 12.01 23.76 -7.00
CA ALA A 25 12.74 24.56 -7.98
C ALA A 25 11.98 25.83 -8.41
N GLN A 26 10.75 26.07 -7.93
CA GLN A 26 9.97 27.29 -8.17
C GLN A 26 9.87 27.68 -9.66
N GLY A 27 9.60 26.68 -10.51
CA GLY A 27 9.51 26.86 -11.94
C GLY A 27 10.84 26.69 -12.68
N GLU A 28 11.99 26.59 -12.02
CA GLU A 28 13.25 26.26 -12.69
C GLU A 28 13.34 24.76 -13.08
N PRO A 29 14.05 24.41 -14.18
CA PRO A 29 14.28 23.02 -14.54
C PRO A 29 15.19 22.29 -13.54
N VAL A 30 14.81 21.06 -13.15
CA VAL A 30 15.55 20.23 -12.19
C VAL A 30 16.58 19.33 -12.86
N ARG A 31 17.67 19.01 -12.15
CA ARG A 31 18.66 18.02 -12.58
C ARG A 31 18.30 16.65 -12.02
N GLN A 32 18.82 15.60 -12.64
CA GLN A 32 18.68 14.22 -12.13
C GLN A 32 19.16 14.08 -10.69
N ARG A 33 20.25 14.77 -10.31
CA ARG A 33 20.78 14.73 -8.93
C ARG A 33 19.80 15.30 -7.90
N ASP A 34 18.96 16.26 -8.30
CA ASP A 34 18.02 16.93 -7.40
C ASP A 34 16.83 15.98 -7.14
N VAL A 35 16.35 15.30 -8.19
CA VAL A 35 15.37 14.21 -8.07
C VAL A 35 15.94 13.08 -7.19
N LYS A 36 17.17 12.63 -7.48
CA LYS A 36 17.85 11.59 -6.69
C LYS A 36 17.90 11.94 -5.21
N PHE A 37 18.32 13.16 -4.88
CA PHE A 37 18.41 13.63 -3.52
C PHE A 37 17.06 13.53 -2.79
N MET A 38 15.95 13.96 -3.43
CA MET A 38 14.63 13.87 -2.81
C MET A 38 14.18 12.42 -2.61
N ILE A 39 14.46 11.53 -3.57
CA ILE A 39 14.15 10.09 -3.42
C ILE A 39 14.91 9.50 -2.23
N GLU A 40 16.21 9.77 -2.12
CA GLU A 40 17.04 9.30 -1.00
C GLU A 40 16.51 9.86 0.33
N LEU A 41 16.24 11.16 0.40
CA LEU A 41 15.71 11.82 1.58
C LEU A 41 14.40 11.19 2.05
N PHE A 42 13.44 11.02 1.14
CA PHE A 42 12.12 10.47 1.46
C PHE A 42 12.18 8.99 1.83
N SER A 43 12.96 8.22 1.08
CA SER A 43 13.18 6.81 1.41
C SER A 43 13.83 6.66 2.79
N ASN A 44 14.78 7.53 3.17
CA ASN A 44 15.41 7.50 4.48
C ASN A 44 14.45 7.82 5.63
N TRP A 45 13.48 8.72 5.45
CA TRP A 45 12.46 8.99 6.49
C TRP A 45 11.63 7.75 6.82
N VAL A 46 11.39 6.88 5.84
CA VAL A 46 10.54 5.69 6.01
C VAL A 46 11.33 4.43 6.31
N VAL A 47 12.51 4.27 5.69
CA VAL A 47 13.32 3.05 5.77
C VAL A 47 14.23 3.06 7.01
N SER A 48 14.64 4.23 7.53
CA SER A 48 15.51 4.31 8.73
C SER A 48 14.89 3.72 10.00
N THR A 49 13.58 3.46 10.02
CA THR A 49 12.86 2.79 11.11
C THR A 49 12.84 1.25 10.98
N SER A 50 13.41 0.70 9.91
CA SER A 50 13.50 -0.74 9.63
C SER A 50 14.96 -1.20 9.59
N ARG A 51 15.26 -2.47 9.90
CA ARG A 51 16.61 -3.04 9.79
C ARG A 51 17.14 -3.10 8.34
N GLU A 52 16.36 -2.65 7.36
CA GLU A 52 16.76 -2.56 5.97
C GLU A 52 17.71 -1.37 5.78
N THR A 53 18.80 -1.60 5.06
CA THR A 53 19.68 -0.51 4.64
C THR A 53 18.89 0.43 3.72
N ALA A 54 19.11 1.73 3.86
CA ALA A 54 18.54 2.76 2.99
C ALA A 54 18.47 2.29 1.53
N LEU A 55 17.36 2.59 0.83
CA LEU A 55 17.13 2.17 -0.56
C LEU A 55 18.42 2.39 -1.37
N PRO A 56 19.11 1.33 -1.84
CA PRO A 56 20.39 1.47 -2.51
C PRO A 56 20.17 2.06 -3.92
N LEU A 57 19.99 3.37 -3.98
CA LEU A 57 19.54 4.09 -5.16
C LEU A 57 20.71 4.37 -6.11
N GLN A 58 20.70 3.67 -7.23
CA GLN A 58 21.68 3.83 -8.28
C GLN A 58 21.28 4.98 -9.22
N ASN A 59 22.26 5.74 -9.72
CA ASN A 59 22.01 6.81 -10.69
C ASN A 59 21.28 6.29 -11.94
N THR A 60 21.57 5.06 -12.37
CA THR A 60 20.91 4.39 -13.49
C THR A 60 19.42 4.18 -13.25
N GLN A 61 18.97 3.90 -12.02
CA GLN A 61 17.53 3.77 -11.71
C GLN A 61 16.82 5.12 -11.84
N VAL A 62 17.43 6.20 -11.34
CA VAL A 62 16.87 7.56 -11.49
C VAL A 62 16.86 7.99 -12.95
N SER A 63 17.90 7.66 -13.73
CA SER A 63 17.92 7.93 -15.17
C SER A 63 16.79 7.21 -15.88
N ARG A 64 16.63 5.90 -15.67
CA ARG A 64 15.55 5.10 -16.27
C ARG A 64 14.18 5.66 -15.93
N PHE A 65 13.98 6.09 -14.68
CA PHE A 65 12.73 6.71 -14.26
C PHE A 65 12.48 8.04 -14.99
N ILE A 66 13.48 8.92 -15.10
CA ILE A 66 13.34 10.17 -15.86
C ILE A 66 13.09 9.90 -17.34
N ASP A 67 13.83 8.95 -17.94
CA ASP A 67 13.65 8.57 -19.34
C ASP A 67 12.24 8.04 -19.61
N PHE A 68 11.67 7.28 -18.66
CA PHE A 68 10.27 6.88 -18.68
C PHE A 68 9.31 8.09 -18.66
N LEU A 69 9.52 9.05 -17.74
CA LEU A 69 8.69 10.26 -17.70
C LEU A 69 8.75 11.06 -19.01
N LEU A 70 9.92 11.09 -19.66
CA LEU A 70 10.11 11.73 -20.95
C LEU A 70 9.38 10.99 -22.08
N SER A 71 9.49 9.66 -22.13
CA SER A 71 8.85 8.85 -23.18
C SER A 71 7.33 8.90 -23.12
N GLU A 72 6.76 9.02 -21.91
CA GLU A 72 5.32 9.11 -21.68
C GLU A 72 4.78 10.56 -21.77
N GLY A 73 5.64 11.55 -22.05
CA GLY A 73 5.24 12.96 -22.10
C GLY A 73 4.88 13.58 -20.73
N LEU A 74 5.16 12.89 -19.63
CA LEU A 74 4.97 13.35 -18.25
C LEU A 74 6.06 14.36 -17.84
N ALA A 75 7.18 14.37 -18.53
CA ALA A 75 8.24 15.36 -18.39
C ALA A 75 8.75 15.84 -19.75
N ARG A 76 9.45 16.97 -19.75
CA ARG A 76 10.20 17.48 -20.90
C ARG A 76 11.63 17.84 -20.52
N ARG A 77 12.55 17.60 -21.45
CA ARG A 77 13.93 18.10 -21.34
C ARG A 77 13.96 19.58 -21.74
N VAL A 78 14.53 20.43 -20.88
CA VAL A 78 14.57 21.88 -21.11
C VAL A 78 15.90 22.30 -21.77
N ALA A 79 17.03 21.87 -21.21
CA ALA A 79 18.34 22.16 -21.80
C ALA A 79 18.71 21.12 -22.87
N LYS A 80 18.94 21.58 -24.12
CA LYS A 80 19.47 20.75 -25.23
C LYS A 80 21.00 20.68 -25.25
N ARG A 81 21.71 21.65 -24.65
CA ARG A 81 23.17 21.72 -24.57
C ARG A 81 23.61 21.83 -23.10
N GLY A 82 24.69 21.12 -22.72
CA GLY A 82 25.19 21.08 -21.35
C GLY A 82 24.58 19.96 -20.50
N ARG A 83 24.60 20.14 -19.17
CA ARG A 83 24.03 19.15 -18.23
C ARG A 83 22.51 19.09 -18.38
N PRO A 84 21.90 17.92 -18.61
CA PRO A 84 20.48 17.83 -18.90
C PRO A 84 19.64 18.24 -17.69
N THR A 85 18.62 19.05 -17.96
CA THR A 85 17.61 19.48 -16.99
C THR A 85 16.22 19.15 -17.49
N TYR A 86 15.30 18.94 -16.55
CA TYR A 86 13.99 18.37 -16.77
C TYR A 86 12.92 19.22 -16.10
N ARG A 87 11.71 19.23 -16.65
CA ARG A 87 10.53 19.82 -16.01
C ARG A 87 9.36 18.87 -16.21
N LEU A 88 8.60 18.58 -15.16
CA LEU A 88 7.33 17.86 -15.32
C LEU A 88 6.39 18.68 -16.19
N THR A 89 5.56 18.02 -16.96
CA THR A 89 4.41 18.68 -17.60
C THR A 89 3.28 18.80 -16.58
N ARG A 90 2.29 19.66 -16.86
CA ARG A 90 1.09 19.80 -16.03
C ARG A 90 0.36 18.47 -15.86
N VAL A 91 0.13 17.80 -16.98
CA VAL A 91 -0.45 16.45 -17.04
C VAL A 91 0.44 15.46 -16.29
N GLY A 92 1.76 15.57 -16.45
CA GLY A 92 2.72 14.74 -15.71
C GLY A 92 2.63 14.88 -14.20
N LEU A 93 2.49 16.10 -13.69
CA LEU A 93 2.30 16.34 -12.25
C LEU A 93 1.04 15.63 -11.72
N ILE A 94 -0.09 15.84 -12.40
CA ILE A 94 -1.39 15.30 -12.01
C ILE A 94 -1.40 13.76 -12.11
N GLU A 95 -0.95 13.20 -13.23
CA GLU A 95 -0.86 11.75 -13.44
C GLU A 95 0.03 11.09 -12.38
N LEU A 96 1.19 11.67 -12.10
CA LEU A 96 2.10 11.15 -11.08
C LEU A 96 1.47 11.20 -9.69
N LEU A 97 0.86 12.33 -9.31
CA LEU A 97 0.18 12.44 -8.02
C LEU A 97 -0.99 11.45 -7.91
N SER A 98 -1.79 11.31 -8.97
CA SER A 98 -2.88 10.35 -9.04
C SER A 98 -2.42 8.91 -8.83
N ARG A 99 -1.31 8.50 -9.47
CA ARG A 99 -0.73 7.15 -9.29
C ARG A 99 -0.39 6.84 -7.84
N VAL A 100 0.18 7.81 -7.11
CA VAL A 100 0.54 7.57 -5.71
C VAL A 100 -0.65 7.73 -4.77
N VAL A 101 -1.60 8.62 -5.05
CA VAL A 101 -2.79 8.82 -4.20
C VAL A 101 -3.77 7.66 -4.30
N HIS A 102 -3.92 7.06 -5.48
CA HIS A 102 -4.87 5.95 -5.73
C HIS A 102 -4.28 4.56 -5.50
N ARG A 103 -3.00 4.46 -5.13
CA ARG A 103 -2.34 3.19 -4.87
C ARG A 103 -2.81 2.59 -3.55
N ASP A 104 -2.91 1.27 -3.51
CA ASP A 104 -3.13 0.51 -2.28
C ASP A 104 -1.82 0.40 -1.48
N TYR A 105 -1.86 0.88 -0.24
CA TYR A 105 -0.73 0.86 0.71
C TYR A 105 -0.99 -0.07 1.90
N PHE A 106 -2.02 -0.91 1.86
CA PHE A 106 -2.40 -1.74 3.00
C PHE A 106 -1.24 -2.62 3.51
N ASP A 107 -0.48 -3.21 2.59
CA ASP A 107 0.72 -4.01 2.89
C ASP A 107 1.96 -3.17 3.23
N ASN A 108 1.89 -1.85 3.09
CA ASN A 108 3.00 -0.93 3.35
C ASN A 108 2.53 0.37 4.04
N ARG A 109 1.98 0.21 5.24
CA ARG A 109 1.48 1.30 6.09
C ARG A 109 2.48 2.45 6.31
N PRO A 110 3.80 2.21 6.47
CA PRO A 110 4.77 3.31 6.53
C PRO A 110 4.78 4.20 5.28
N GLN A 111 4.61 3.61 4.08
CA GLN A 111 4.47 4.38 2.84
C GLN A 111 3.16 5.18 2.80
N PHE A 112 2.05 4.65 3.33
CA PHE A 112 0.81 5.43 3.49
C PHE A 112 1.04 6.68 4.35
N PHE A 113 1.63 6.53 5.54
CA PHE A 113 1.88 7.67 6.42
C PHE A 113 2.82 8.69 5.80
N PHE A 114 3.82 8.22 5.03
CA PHE A 114 4.67 9.11 4.24
C PHE A 114 3.89 9.87 3.17
N LEU A 115 3.01 9.20 2.41
CA LEU A 115 2.18 9.86 1.41
C LEU A 115 1.24 10.88 2.06
N TYR A 116 0.58 10.53 3.15
CA TYR A 116 -0.27 11.44 3.92
C TYR A 116 0.53 12.68 4.38
N TYR A 117 1.71 12.46 4.97
CA TYR A 117 2.62 13.55 5.33
C TYR A 117 3.00 14.40 4.12
N PHE A 118 3.34 13.76 3.00
CA PHE A 118 3.75 14.43 1.77
C PHE A 118 2.62 15.33 1.26
N VAL A 119 1.42 14.79 1.07
CA VAL A 119 0.25 15.55 0.61
C VAL A 119 -0.02 16.72 1.55
N LYS A 120 -0.11 16.48 2.86
CA LYS A 120 -0.38 17.52 3.86
C LYS A 120 0.66 18.65 3.85
N ASN A 121 1.95 18.31 3.84
CA ASN A 121 3.03 19.27 4.09
C ASN A 121 3.62 19.87 2.80
N TYR A 122 3.52 19.19 1.66
CA TYR A 122 3.94 19.72 0.37
C TYR A 122 2.82 20.43 -0.40
N ARG A 123 1.56 20.32 0.03
CA ARG A 123 0.41 21.01 -0.57
C ARG A 123 0.68 22.49 -0.89
N PRO A 124 1.17 23.34 0.04
CA PRO A 124 1.42 24.76 -0.29
C PRO A 124 2.45 24.95 -1.41
N ARG A 125 3.45 24.07 -1.52
CA ARG A 125 4.45 24.14 -2.59
C ARG A 125 3.88 23.70 -3.94
N LEU A 126 2.96 22.74 -3.93
CA LEU A 126 2.27 22.28 -5.14
C LEU A 126 1.28 23.32 -5.64
N GLU A 127 0.51 23.91 -4.73
CA GLU A 127 -0.40 25.02 -5.02
C GLU A 127 0.39 26.22 -5.59
N GLN A 128 1.49 26.62 -4.95
CA GLN A 128 2.35 27.69 -5.45
C GLN A 128 2.93 27.38 -6.84
N LEU A 129 3.33 26.13 -7.10
CA LEU A 129 3.81 25.72 -8.41
C LEU A 129 2.73 25.93 -9.48
N VAL A 130 1.49 25.53 -9.20
CA VAL A 130 0.34 25.71 -10.10
C VAL A 130 -0.02 27.18 -10.29
N GLU A 131 0.01 27.99 -9.22
CA GLU A 131 -0.21 29.43 -9.30
C GLU A 131 0.84 30.12 -10.16
N SER A 132 2.11 29.73 -10.03
CA SER A 132 3.22 30.30 -10.80
C SER A 132 3.11 30.05 -12.31
N GLU A 133 2.42 28.98 -12.72
CA GLU A 133 2.11 28.73 -14.14
C GLU A 133 0.95 29.60 -14.66
N GLY A 134 0.18 30.21 -13.77
CA GLY A 134 -0.87 31.19 -14.07
C GLY A 134 -1.95 30.66 -15.02
N LYS A 135 -2.24 31.43 -16.08
CA LYS A 135 -3.27 31.09 -17.09
C LYS A 135 -2.95 29.81 -17.88
N LEU A 136 -1.70 29.32 -17.81
CA LEU A 136 -1.32 28.10 -18.50
C LEU A 136 -1.83 26.86 -17.77
N PHE A 137 -2.27 26.93 -16.51
CA PHE A 137 -2.82 25.78 -15.80
C PHE A 137 -4.36 25.72 -15.96
N PRO A 138 -4.93 24.76 -16.73
CA PRO A 138 -6.37 24.69 -16.96
C PRO A 138 -7.15 24.49 -15.66
N LEU A 139 -8.34 25.09 -15.57
CA LEU A 139 -9.21 24.98 -14.38
C LEU A 139 -9.51 23.51 -14.03
N ALA A 140 -9.75 22.66 -15.02
CA ALA A 140 -10.01 21.24 -14.80
C ALA A 140 -8.87 20.54 -14.04
N LEU A 141 -7.61 20.83 -14.37
CA LEU A 141 -6.46 20.25 -13.66
C LEU A 141 -6.31 20.84 -12.25
N LYS A 142 -6.80 22.05 -11.99
CA LYS A 142 -6.78 22.63 -10.63
C LYS A 142 -7.75 21.89 -9.72
N VAL A 143 -8.96 21.66 -10.19
CA VAL A 143 -9.97 20.87 -9.47
C VAL A 143 -9.43 19.47 -9.18
N GLU A 144 -8.84 18.82 -10.19
CA GLU A 144 -8.24 17.49 -10.00
C GLU A 144 -7.08 17.51 -8.99
N LEU A 145 -6.24 18.55 -9.01
CA LEU A 145 -5.19 18.72 -8.01
C LEU A 145 -5.76 18.86 -6.59
N GLU A 146 -6.80 19.69 -6.42
CA GLU A 146 -7.46 19.90 -5.14
C GLU A 146 -8.01 18.59 -4.58
N GLU A 147 -8.66 17.76 -5.41
CA GLU A 147 -9.14 16.43 -5.04
C GLU A 147 -8.01 15.48 -4.64
N LEU A 148 -6.90 15.49 -5.41
CA LEU A 148 -5.72 14.67 -5.11
C LEU A 148 -4.97 15.11 -3.84
N LEU A 149 -5.13 16.37 -3.43
CA LEU A 149 -4.51 16.93 -2.22
C LEU A 149 -5.45 16.96 -1.01
N ASP A 150 -6.65 16.36 -1.13
CA ASP A 150 -7.59 16.22 -0.03
C ASP A 150 -7.10 15.13 0.96
N THR A 151 -6.53 15.59 2.07
CA THR A 151 -6.03 14.75 3.16
C THR A 151 -7.15 13.98 3.86
N ASN A 152 -8.34 14.56 3.97
CA ASN A 152 -9.51 13.92 4.59
C ASN A 152 -10.03 12.78 3.72
N ALA A 153 -10.15 12.99 2.42
CA ALA A 153 -10.52 11.94 1.48
C ALA A 153 -9.51 10.80 1.45
N LEU A 154 -8.21 11.12 1.50
CA LEU A 154 -7.12 10.13 1.58
C LEU A 154 -7.22 9.28 2.85
N LEU A 155 -7.35 9.92 4.03
CA LEU A 155 -7.49 9.23 5.32
C LEU A 155 -8.75 8.37 5.39
N LEU A 156 -9.89 8.90 4.94
CA LEU A 156 -11.16 8.19 4.99
C LEU A 156 -11.13 6.90 4.17
N ARG A 157 -10.51 6.94 2.98
CA ARG A 157 -10.35 5.77 2.11
C ARG A 157 -9.52 4.69 2.78
N GLU A 158 -8.36 5.05 3.32
CA GLU A 158 -7.50 4.10 4.03
C GLU A 158 -8.18 3.53 5.28
N LEU A 159 -8.88 4.37 6.04
CA LEU A 159 -9.65 3.96 7.20
C LEU A 159 -10.74 2.95 6.85
N GLN A 160 -11.46 3.16 5.73
CA GLN A 160 -12.46 2.22 5.24
C GLN A 160 -11.83 0.88 4.86
N SER A 161 -10.73 0.89 4.11
CA SER A 161 -9.98 -0.33 3.75
C SER A 161 -9.48 -1.08 4.99
N ALA A 162 -8.89 -0.36 5.95
CA ALA A 162 -8.36 -0.96 7.18
C ALA A 162 -9.46 -1.56 8.07
N ARG A 163 -10.62 -0.90 8.18
CA ARG A 163 -11.79 -1.44 8.89
C ARG A 163 -12.36 -2.68 8.20
N ALA A 164 -12.43 -2.67 6.86
CA ALA A 164 -12.90 -3.82 6.11
C ALA A 164 -11.98 -5.04 6.27
N GLU A 165 -10.66 -4.86 6.28
CA GLU A 165 -9.74 -5.96 6.62
C GLU A 165 -9.92 -6.41 8.08
N LEU A 166 -10.11 -5.48 9.02
CA LEU A 166 -10.28 -5.83 10.44
C LEU A 166 -11.50 -6.73 10.67
N GLU A 167 -12.62 -6.40 10.04
CA GLU A 167 -13.83 -7.22 10.13
C GLU A 167 -13.66 -8.57 9.43
N ARG A 168 -12.96 -8.62 8.27
CA ARG A 168 -12.60 -9.91 7.63
C ARG A 168 -11.75 -10.78 8.55
N GLN A 169 -10.75 -10.20 9.20
CA GLN A 169 -9.86 -10.92 10.12
C GLN A 169 -10.63 -11.46 11.34
N LYS A 170 -11.52 -10.65 11.93
CA LYS A 170 -12.41 -11.10 13.01
C LYS A 170 -13.33 -12.23 12.57
N GLY A 171 -13.87 -12.15 11.35
CA GLY A 171 -14.65 -13.22 10.73
C GLY A 171 -13.89 -14.54 10.69
N ARG A 172 -12.66 -14.52 10.15
CA ARG A 172 -11.77 -15.70 10.07
C ARG A 172 -11.46 -16.31 11.43
N ILE A 173 -11.16 -15.48 12.44
CA ILE A 173 -10.92 -15.93 13.82
C ILE A 173 -12.16 -16.63 14.35
N LYS A 174 -13.33 -16.00 14.25
CA LYS A 174 -14.60 -16.55 14.72
C LYS A 174 -14.92 -17.88 14.05
N GLU A 175 -14.81 -17.96 12.73
CA GLU A 175 -15.09 -19.18 11.97
C GLU A 175 -14.16 -20.32 12.36
N SER A 176 -12.88 -20.04 12.57
CA SER A 176 -11.92 -21.08 12.94
C SER A 176 -12.09 -21.59 14.37
N ILE A 177 -12.54 -20.73 15.29
CA ILE A 177 -12.95 -21.14 16.64
C ILE A 177 -14.16 -22.07 16.54
N LEU A 178 -15.17 -21.69 15.75
CA LEU A 178 -16.39 -22.48 15.57
C LEU A 178 -16.08 -23.83 14.92
N SER A 179 -15.25 -23.87 13.87
CA SER A 179 -14.87 -25.12 13.20
C SER A 179 -14.07 -26.05 14.10
N ALA A 180 -13.12 -25.51 14.88
CA ALA A 180 -12.32 -26.31 15.81
C ALA A 180 -13.18 -26.89 16.95
N ASN A 181 -14.08 -26.08 17.51
CA ASN A 181 -15.01 -26.53 18.55
C ASN A 181 -16.00 -27.57 18.01
N PHE A 182 -16.52 -27.37 16.79
CA PHE A 182 -17.39 -28.32 16.11
C PHE A 182 -16.68 -29.65 15.87
N LEU A 183 -15.43 -29.62 15.40
CA LEU A 183 -14.61 -30.81 15.22
C LEU A 183 -14.50 -31.60 16.54
N GLN A 184 -14.11 -30.94 17.62
CA GLN A 184 -13.92 -31.60 18.91
C GLN A 184 -15.22 -32.22 19.45
N ALA A 185 -16.34 -31.50 19.31
CA ALA A 185 -17.65 -32.00 19.73
C ALA A 185 -18.05 -33.27 18.96
N GLU A 186 -17.91 -33.26 17.63
CA GLU A 186 -18.30 -34.40 16.79
C GLU A 186 -17.37 -35.61 16.94
N LEU A 187 -16.07 -35.37 17.20
CA LEU A 187 -15.14 -36.44 17.56
C LEU A 187 -15.54 -37.10 18.89
N ASN A 188 -15.91 -36.31 19.90
CA ASN A 188 -16.39 -36.82 21.18
C ASN A 188 -17.72 -37.61 21.04
N ASN A 189 -18.53 -37.28 20.03
CA ASN A 189 -19.74 -38.01 19.66
C ASN A 189 -19.47 -39.28 18.83
N GLY A 190 -18.19 -39.63 18.59
CA GLY A 190 -17.80 -40.84 17.85
C GLY A 190 -18.05 -40.76 16.35
N LYS A 191 -18.24 -39.56 15.79
CA LYS A 191 -18.50 -39.41 14.36
C LYS A 191 -17.23 -39.63 13.54
N PRO A 192 -17.30 -40.31 12.37
CA PRO A 192 -16.13 -40.51 11.52
C PRO A 192 -15.56 -39.18 11.02
N PHE A 193 -14.25 -38.96 11.20
CA PHE A 193 -13.55 -37.72 10.84
C PHE A 193 -13.89 -37.21 9.43
N LYS A 194 -13.87 -38.07 8.41
CA LYS A 194 -14.22 -37.71 7.02
C LYS A 194 -15.63 -37.10 6.87
N LYS A 195 -16.60 -37.51 7.69
CA LYS A 195 -17.94 -36.91 7.70
C LYS A 195 -17.91 -35.52 8.36
N ILE A 196 -17.15 -35.38 9.44
CA ILE A 196 -16.99 -34.10 10.14
C ILE A 196 -16.38 -33.05 9.19
N VAL A 197 -15.30 -33.40 8.47
CA VAL A 197 -14.64 -32.46 7.54
C VAL A 197 -15.60 -31.95 6.45
N LYS A 198 -16.44 -32.83 5.89
CA LYS A 198 -17.45 -32.43 4.88
C LYS A 198 -18.52 -31.51 5.46
N GLU A 199 -18.87 -31.68 6.74
CA GLU A 199 -19.82 -30.79 7.40
C GLU A 199 -19.20 -29.44 7.75
N ILE A 200 -17.92 -29.42 8.17
CA ILE A 200 -17.16 -28.19 8.35
C ILE A 200 -17.08 -27.42 7.03
N GLU A 201 -16.72 -28.07 5.92
CA GLU A 201 -16.66 -27.44 4.60
C GLU A 201 -17.99 -26.80 4.20
N LYS A 202 -19.12 -27.43 4.54
CA LYS A 202 -20.46 -26.93 4.23
C LYS A 202 -20.89 -25.76 5.12
N GLN A 203 -20.54 -25.81 6.41
CA GLN A 203 -20.99 -24.83 7.42
C GLN A 203 -20.05 -23.62 7.53
N TYR A 204 -18.77 -23.82 7.24
CA TYR A 204 -17.69 -22.84 7.37
C TYR A 204 -16.85 -22.86 6.09
N PRO A 205 -17.30 -22.17 5.01
CA PRO A 205 -16.65 -22.22 3.72
C PRO A 205 -15.20 -21.75 3.79
N TYR A 206 -14.27 -22.59 3.37
CA TYR A 206 -12.84 -22.30 3.42
C TYR A 206 -12.45 -21.28 2.34
N GLU A 207 -12.21 -20.02 2.73
CA GLU A 207 -11.86 -18.94 1.78
C GLU A 207 -10.41 -18.97 1.27
N LEU A 208 -9.53 -19.76 1.89
CA LEU A 208 -8.08 -19.70 1.67
C LEU A 208 -7.59 -20.46 0.41
N ASN A 209 -8.41 -21.33 -0.18
CA ASN A 209 -8.07 -22.03 -1.42
C ASN A 209 -9.29 -22.17 -2.33
N SER A 210 -9.41 -21.28 -3.32
CA SER A 210 -10.48 -21.35 -4.33
C SER A 210 -10.32 -22.50 -5.33
N GLN A 211 -9.20 -23.23 -5.28
CA GLN A 211 -8.89 -24.28 -6.26
C GLN A 211 -9.30 -25.68 -5.78
N LYS A 212 -9.43 -25.92 -4.46
CA LYS A 212 -9.78 -27.23 -3.92
C LYS A 212 -10.70 -27.13 -2.69
N PRO A 213 -11.74 -27.97 -2.57
CA PRO A 213 -12.52 -28.12 -1.36
C PRO A 213 -11.67 -28.47 -0.14
N LEU A 214 -12.09 -28.04 1.06
CA LEU A 214 -11.38 -28.29 2.32
C LEU A 214 -11.18 -29.79 2.56
N SER A 215 -12.18 -30.60 2.26
CA SER A 215 -12.13 -32.06 2.40
C SER A 215 -11.06 -32.71 1.53
N GLU A 216 -10.80 -32.17 0.34
CA GLU A 216 -9.72 -32.62 -0.54
C GLU A 216 -8.35 -32.14 -0.04
N LEU A 217 -8.27 -30.91 0.49
CA LEU A 217 -7.05 -30.36 1.04
C LEU A 217 -6.57 -31.18 2.25
N ILE A 218 -7.48 -31.48 3.18
CA ILE A 218 -7.19 -32.25 4.40
C ILE A 218 -6.90 -33.72 4.06
N ALA A 219 -7.57 -34.31 3.08
CA ALA A 219 -7.26 -35.68 2.64
C ALA A 219 -5.84 -35.81 2.04
N GLY A 220 -5.20 -34.70 1.67
CA GLY A 220 -3.85 -34.67 1.12
C GLY A 220 -2.71 -34.75 2.14
N ILE A 221 -3.02 -34.73 3.44
CA ILE A 221 -2.01 -34.77 4.53
C ILE A 221 -2.15 -36.05 5.40
N PRO A 222 -1.10 -36.49 6.10
CA PRO A 222 -1.13 -37.65 6.99
C PRO A 222 -2.28 -37.64 8.01
N ASP A 223 -2.90 -38.79 8.28
CA ASP A 223 -4.11 -38.91 9.11
C ASP A 223 -3.93 -38.36 10.54
N ASP A 224 -2.74 -38.51 11.12
CA ASP A 224 -2.36 -37.96 12.42
C ASP A 224 -2.32 -36.43 12.42
N GLN A 225 -1.96 -35.82 11.28
CA GLN A 225 -1.93 -34.37 11.11
C GLN A 225 -3.30 -33.78 10.80
N GLN A 226 -4.19 -34.51 10.13
CA GLN A 226 -5.52 -34.01 9.73
C GLN A 226 -6.34 -33.48 10.91
N CYS A 227 -6.41 -34.27 11.98
CA CYS A 227 -7.19 -33.93 13.17
C CYS A 227 -6.56 -32.74 13.91
N TRP A 228 -5.24 -32.71 14.01
CA TRP A 228 -4.51 -31.62 14.62
C TRP A 228 -4.72 -30.31 13.84
N GLU A 229 -4.55 -30.33 12.51
CA GLU A 229 -4.67 -29.15 11.65
C GLU A 229 -6.03 -28.47 11.73
N LEU A 230 -7.12 -29.22 11.76
CA LEU A 230 -8.47 -28.65 11.85
C LEU A 230 -8.88 -28.27 13.27
N GLY A 231 -8.29 -28.88 14.30
CA GLY A 231 -8.59 -28.62 15.69
C GLY A 231 -7.56 -27.70 16.33
N GLU A 232 -6.59 -28.29 17.02
CA GLU A 232 -5.57 -27.59 17.80
C GLU A 232 -4.73 -26.62 16.95
N GLY A 233 -4.30 -27.04 15.76
CA GLY A 233 -3.53 -26.20 14.82
C GLY A 233 -4.29 -24.93 14.41
N SER A 234 -5.61 -25.01 14.23
CA SER A 234 -6.45 -23.82 13.98
C SER A 234 -6.46 -22.86 15.16
N LEU A 235 -6.61 -23.38 16.38
CA LEU A 235 -6.59 -22.57 17.60
C LEU A 235 -5.20 -21.95 17.85
N MET A 236 -4.13 -22.67 17.55
CA MET A 236 -2.76 -22.14 17.61
C MET A 236 -2.55 -21.02 16.59
N ARG A 237 -2.98 -21.20 15.34
CA ARG A 237 -2.90 -20.12 14.32
C ARG A 237 -3.66 -18.86 14.73
N ILE A 238 -4.83 -19.03 15.36
CA ILE A 238 -5.57 -17.89 15.92
C ILE A 238 -4.69 -17.12 16.89
N LYS A 239 -4.17 -17.81 17.92
CA LYS A 239 -3.39 -17.19 18.99
C LYS A 239 -2.04 -16.61 18.52
N GLU A 240 -1.34 -17.32 17.65
CA GLU A 240 0.05 -17.00 17.30
C GLU A 240 0.20 -16.14 16.04
N ILE A 241 -0.81 -16.13 15.17
CA ILE A 241 -0.76 -15.38 13.91
C ILE A 241 -1.88 -14.34 13.87
N TRP A 242 -3.13 -14.77 14.01
CA TRP A 242 -4.26 -13.93 13.65
C TRP A 242 -4.64 -12.89 14.70
N GLU A 243 -4.61 -13.22 15.99
CA GLU A 243 -4.83 -12.27 17.08
C GLU A 243 -3.73 -11.19 17.11
N PRO A 244 -2.42 -11.51 16.97
CA PRO A 244 -1.39 -10.49 16.81
C PRO A 244 -1.63 -9.58 15.59
N MET A 245 -2.02 -10.14 14.45
CA MET A 245 -2.36 -9.35 13.26
C MET A 245 -3.58 -8.45 13.49
N GLU A 246 -4.63 -8.96 14.14
CA GLU A 246 -5.81 -8.19 14.51
C GLU A 246 -5.44 -7.04 15.46
N PHE A 247 -4.59 -7.29 16.46
CA PHE A 247 -4.07 -6.28 17.36
C PHE A 247 -3.34 -5.16 16.62
N LEU A 248 -2.42 -5.50 15.72
CA LEU A 248 -1.69 -4.52 14.91
C LEU A 248 -2.62 -3.73 13.99
N LEU A 249 -3.67 -4.37 13.45
CA LEU A 249 -4.65 -3.71 12.59
C LEU A 249 -5.58 -2.78 13.38
N LYS A 250 -6.00 -3.16 14.59
CA LYS A 250 -6.73 -2.27 15.52
C LYS A 250 -5.92 -1.04 15.86
N ALA A 251 -4.63 -1.20 16.18
CA ALA A 251 -3.75 -0.08 16.46
C ALA A 251 -3.61 0.85 15.25
N TYR A 252 -3.53 0.28 14.04
CA TYR A 252 -3.49 1.06 12.81
C TYR A 252 -4.77 1.85 12.57
N VAL A 253 -5.94 1.22 12.70
CA VAL A 253 -7.26 1.88 12.60
C VAL A 253 -7.38 3.02 13.61
N ALA A 254 -7.01 2.79 14.88
CA ALA A 254 -7.05 3.83 15.91
C ALA A 254 -6.14 5.03 15.58
N GLN A 255 -4.97 4.77 15.00
CA GLN A 255 -4.06 5.83 14.56
C GLN A 255 -4.64 6.64 13.39
N LEU A 256 -5.31 5.99 12.43
CA LEU A 256 -6.00 6.68 11.33
C LEU A 256 -7.18 7.51 11.83
N GLU A 257 -7.97 6.98 12.76
CA GLU A 257 -9.10 7.70 13.38
C GLU A 257 -8.63 8.94 14.11
N LYS A 258 -7.53 8.84 14.86
CA LYS A 258 -6.91 9.98 15.52
C LYS A 258 -6.50 11.06 14.51
N LEU A 259 -5.81 10.69 13.44
CA LEU A 259 -5.40 11.65 12.40
C LEU A 259 -6.60 12.31 11.73
N TYR A 260 -7.66 11.54 11.45
CA TYR A 260 -8.88 12.05 10.83
C TYR A 260 -9.62 13.05 11.75
N GLN A 261 -9.63 12.81 13.06
CA GLN A 261 -10.20 13.74 14.04
C GLN A 261 -9.38 15.01 14.19
N GLU A 262 -8.06 14.95 14.04
CA GLU A 262 -7.17 16.13 14.10
C GLU A 262 -7.27 17.04 12.86
N GLU A 263 -7.76 16.52 11.73
CA GLU A 263 -7.98 17.27 10.48
C GLU A 263 -9.39 17.87 10.36
N SER A 264 -10.35 17.42 11.18
CA SER A 264 -11.75 17.86 11.20
C SER A 264 -11.97 19.03 12.15
#